data_AF-A0A962NRI4-F1
#
_entry.id   AF-A0A962NRI4-F1
#
_cell.length_a   1.000
_cell.length_b   1.000
_cell.length_c   1.000
_cell.angle_alpha   90.00
_cell.angle_beta   90.00
_cell.angle_gamma   90.00
#
_symmetry.space_group_name_H-M   'P 1'
#
loop_
_entity.id
_entity.type
_entity.pdbx_description
1 polymer ?
#
loop_
_entity_poly.entity_id
_entity_poly.type
_entity_poly.pdbx_seq_one_letter_code
_entity_poly.pdbx_strand_id
1 'polypeptide(L)'
;MPSEILVAILSSLGTTSLIGIAGFFLKDWIITRLTKSIQHEYDKKLEGIKSDFRSRETEIADVRKAAISNAMISQSALDQKRLDAIDCLWEGFMDVRKNILAPTILSRINSEEVSKDINNPNTKLFIESLTKTINIEKPESILGEATKKAQAARPWIGKRLWELYSAYSGLIMLCVLTLVALKTINNDPLKFIDRKKSIEEVRKALPDLNIDWENLNDAVIPILLDLLETLILKEIDHFISGEAADLEANNRAMKISKQIEILNKTSNAQEKTQ
;
A
#
# COMPACT_ATOMS: atom_id res chain seq x y z
N MET A 1 -37.26 -102.16 -35.93
CA MET A 1 -37.04 -100.93 -35.13
C MET A 1 -35.57 -100.43 -35.13
N PRO A 2 -34.91 -100.18 -36.29
CA PRO A 2 -33.67 -99.37 -36.30
C PRO A 2 -33.72 -98.10 -37.18
N SER A 3 -34.75 -97.91 -38.02
CA SER A 3 -34.82 -96.80 -38.97
C SER A 3 -35.31 -95.46 -38.39
N GLU A 4 -36.04 -95.49 -37.26
CA GLU A 4 -36.56 -94.25 -36.66
C GLU A 4 -35.53 -93.51 -35.80
N ILE A 5 -34.56 -94.24 -35.23
CA ILE A 5 -33.49 -93.66 -34.41
C ILE A 5 -32.49 -92.87 -35.28
N LEU A 6 -32.22 -93.33 -36.50
CA LEU A 6 -31.30 -92.68 -37.44
C LEU A 6 -31.87 -91.37 -38.03
N VAL A 7 -33.18 -91.33 -38.29
CA VAL A 7 -33.88 -90.12 -38.75
C VAL A 7 -34.00 -89.08 -37.63
N ALA A 8 -34.19 -89.50 -36.37
CA ALA A 8 -34.18 -88.61 -35.21
C ALA A 8 -32.79 -87.99 -34.94
N ILE A 9 -31.70 -88.73 -35.21
CA ILE A 9 -30.34 -88.21 -35.06
C ILE A 9 -29.95 -87.28 -36.23
N LEU A 10 -30.36 -87.57 -37.48
CA LEU A 10 -30.09 -86.69 -38.63
C LEU A 10 -30.89 -85.38 -38.57
N SER A 11 -32.14 -85.44 -38.11
CA SER A 11 -33.01 -84.25 -37.94
C SER A 11 -32.57 -83.35 -36.76
N SER A 12 -31.97 -83.94 -35.72
CA SER A 12 -31.37 -83.17 -34.61
C SER A 12 -30.00 -82.56 -34.95
N LEU A 13 -29.21 -83.19 -35.84
CA LEU A 13 -27.96 -82.59 -36.34
C LEU A 13 -28.19 -81.39 -37.26
N GLY A 14 -29.20 -81.45 -38.13
CA GLY A 14 -29.53 -80.36 -39.06
C GLY A 14 -30.06 -79.10 -38.36
N THR A 15 -30.89 -79.28 -37.34
CA THR A 15 -31.42 -78.16 -36.53
C THR A 15 -30.36 -77.55 -35.64
N THR A 16 -29.47 -78.34 -35.05
CA THR A 16 -28.36 -77.84 -34.22
C THR A 16 -27.33 -77.05 -35.04
N SER A 17 -27.03 -77.48 -36.27
CA SER A 17 -26.14 -76.78 -37.21
C SER A 17 -26.69 -75.41 -37.64
N LEU A 18 -27.97 -75.35 -38.01
CA LEU A 18 -28.64 -74.11 -38.41
C LEU A 18 -28.71 -73.10 -37.25
N ILE A 19 -28.96 -73.56 -36.03
CA ILE A 19 -28.95 -72.71 -34.82
C ILE A 19 -27.53 -72.20 -34.54
N GLY A 20 -26.50 -73.02 -34.76
CA GLY A 20 -25.09 -72.61 -34.61
C GLY A 20 -24.69 -71.50 -35.60
N ILE A 21 -25.06 -71.64 -36.88
CA ILE A 21 -24.78 -70.62 -37.92
C ILE A 21 -25.57 -69.34 -37.65
N ALA A 22 -26.86 -69.45 -37.33
CA ALA A 22 -27.70 -68.30 -36.98
C ALA A 22 -27.17 -67.58 -35.72
N GLY A 23 -26.74 -68.34 -34.70
CA GLY A 23 -26.11 -67.82 -33.49
C GLY A 23 -24.78 -67.11 -33.76
N PHE A 24 -23.98 -67.61 -34.71
CA PHE A 24 -22.72 -66.98 -35.12
C PHE A 24 -22.94 -65.61 -35.78
N PHE A 25 -23.92 -65.48 -36.68
CA PHE A 25 -24.26 -64.19 -37.29
C PHE A 25 -24.95 -63.22 -36.32
N LEU A 26 -25.81 -63.74 -35.43
CA LEU A 26 -26.44 -62.92 -34.38
C LEU A 26 -25.43 -62.39 -33.36
N LYS A 27 -24.40 -63.18 -33.03
CA LYS A 27 -23.30 -62.77 -32.14
C LYS A 27 -22.64 -61.49 -32.65
N ASP A 28 -22.25 -61.43 -33.91
CA ASP A 28 -21.53 -60.27 -34.45
C ASP A 28 -22.43 -59.02 -34.52
N TRP A 29 -23.72 -59.19 -34.83
CA TRP A 29 -24.69 -58.10 -34.81
C TRP A 29 -24.95 -57.56 -33.39
N ILE A 30 -25.11 -58.45 -32.40
CA ILE A 30 -25.32 -58.09 -30.99
C ILE A 30 -24.07 -57.40 -30.44
N ILE A 31 -22.87 -57.95 -30.69
CA ILE A 31 -21.60 -57.36 -30.25
C ILE A 31 -21.44 -55.96 -30.86
N THR A 32 -21.62 -55.82 -32.17
CA THR A 32 -21.45 -54.52 -32.85
C THR A 32 -22.43 -53.47 -32.33
N ARG A 33 -23.69 -53.84 -32.10
CA ARG A 33 -24.69 -52.92 -31.54
C ARG A 33 -24.38 -52.53 -30.10
N LEU A 34 -23.96 -53.49 -29.28
CA LEU A 34 -23.59 -53.25 -27.89
C LEU A 34 -22.34 -52.37 -27.81
N THR A 35 -21.30 -52.65 -28.61
CA THR A 35 -20.09 -51.82 -28.71
C THR A 35 -20.41 -50.41 -29.17
N LYS A 36 -21.23 -50.23 -30.21
CA LYS A 36 -21.65 -48.87 -30.66
C LYS A 36 -22.47 -48.14 -29.60
N SER A 37 -23.35 -48.83 -28.88
CA SER A 37 -24.14 -48.23 -27.79
C SER A 37 -23.24 -47.78 -26.64
N ILE A 38 -22.30 -48.64 -26.22
CA ILE A 38 -21.32 -48.34 -25.18
C ILE A 38 -20.42 -47.19 -25.61
N GLN A 39 -19.93 -47.20 -26.86
CA GLN A 39 -19.09 -46.15 -27.41
C GLN A 39 -19.80 -44.80 -27.45
N HIS A 40 -21.07 -44.77 -27.88
CA HIS A 40 -21.88 -43.55 -27.86
C HIS A 40 -22.10 -43.01 -26.43
N GLU A 41 -22.34 -43.91 -25.47
CA GLU A 41 -22.49 -43.51 -24.07
C GLU A 41 -21.17 -42.96 -23.49
N TYR A 42 -20.04 -43.57 -23.83
CA TYR A 42 -18.71 -43.07 -23.47
C TYR A 42 -18.43 -41.72 -24.10
N ASP A 43 -18.64 -41.55 -25.41
CA ASP A 43 -18.41 -40.28 -26.11
C ASP A 43 -19.27 -39.17 -25.51
N LYS A 44 -20.54 -39.46 -25.20
CA LYS A 44 -21.46 -38.52 -24.54
C LYS A 44 -21.00 -38.15 -23.13
N LYS A 45 -20.51 -39.10 -22.33
CA LYS A 45 -19.93 -38.84 -21.01
C LYS A 45 -18.65 -38.01 -21.12
N LEU A 46 -17.79 -38.30 -22.10
CA LEU A 46 -16.53 -37.60 -22.34
C LEU A 46 -16.79 -36.15 -22.77
N GLU A 47 -17.75 -35.93 -23.66
CA GLU A 47 -18.19 -34.60 -24.08
C GLU A 47 -18.83 -33.82 -22.92
N GLY A 48 -19.65 -34.47 -22.09
CA GLY A 48 -20.21 -33.89 -20.87
C GLY A 48 -19.12 -33.44 -19.89
N ILE A 49 -18.16 -34.32 -19.58
CA ILE A 49 -17.02 -33.99 -18.71
C ILE A 49 -16.19 -32.85 -19.30
N LYS A 50 -15.92 -32.87 -20.61
CA LYS A 50 -15.15 -31.82 -21.29
C LYS A 50 -15.87 -30.48 -21.28
N SER A 51 -17.19 -30.48 -21.45
CA SER A 51 -18.03 -29.29 -21.34
C SER A 51 -18.04 -28.74 -19.91
N ASP A 52 -18.16 -29.60 -18.90
CA ASP A 52 -18.14 -29.20 -17.50
C ASP A 52 -16.77 -28.61 -17.11
N PHE A 53 -15.68 -29.25 -17.54
CA PHE A 53 -14.31 -28.73 -17.35
C PHE A 53 -14.14 -27.34 -17.97
N ARG A 54 -14.60 -27.15 -19.21
CA ARG A 54 -14.53 -25.84 -19.88
C ARG A 54 -15.36 -24.78 -19.16
N SER A 55 -16.57 -25.13 -18.71
CA SER A 55 -17.44 -24.22 -17.96
C SER A 55 -16.80 -23.78 -16.64
N ARG A 56 -16.25 -24.73 -15.88
CA ARG A 56 -15.52 -24.45 -14.64
C ARG A 56 -14.27 -23.61 -14.89
N GLU A 57 -13.52 -23.89 -15.96
CA GLU A 57 -12.34 -23.11 -16.32
C GLU A 57 -12.68 -21.66 -16.69
N THR A 58 -13.79 -21.44 -17.40
CA THR A 58 -14.29 -20.08 -17.68
C THR A 58 -14.75 -19.36 -16.43
N GLU A 59 -15.47 -20.03 -15.53
CA GLU A 59 -15.92 -19.44 -14.27
C GLU A 59 -14.74 -19.04 -13.38
N ILE A 60 -13.72 -19.92 -13.27
CA ILE A 60 -12.48 -19.61 -12.54
C ILE A 60 -11.76 -18.41 -13.16
N ALA A 61 -11.68 -18.35 -14.50
CA ALA A 61 -11.06 -17.23 -15.19
C ALA A 61 -11.80 -15.91 -14.93
N ASP A 62 -13.13 -15.93 -14.90
CA ASP A 62 -13.95 -14.75 -14.66
C ASP A 62 -13.88 -14.29 -13.20
N VAL A 63 -13.93 -15.21 -12.24
CA VAL A 63 -13.71 -14.90 -10.81
C VAL A 63 -12.32 -14.30 -10.60
N ARG A 64 -11.28 -14.87 -11.23
CA ARG A 64 -9.91 -14.34 -11.15
C ARG A 64 -9.82 -12.93 -11.72
N LYS A 65 -10.41 -12.68 -12.89
CA LYS A 65 -10.46 -11.34 -13.50
C LYS A 65 -11.20 -10.34 -12.61
N ALA A 66 -12.36 -10.71 -12.08
CA ALA A 66 -13.15 -9.86 -11.19
C ALA A 66 -12.37 -9.53 -9.90
N ALA A 67 -11.72 -10.51 -9.29
CA ALA A 67 -10.88 -10.31 -8.10
C ALA A 67 -9.69 -9.38 -8.38
N ILE A 68 -8.99 -9.57 -9.50
CA ILE A 68 -7.88 -8.71 -9.91
C ILE A 68 -8.38 -7.28 -10.18
N SER A 69 -9.51 -7.14 -10.89
CA SER A 69 -10.12 -5.84 -11.19
C SER A 69 -10.51 -5.09 -9.91
N ASN A 70 -11.17 -5.77 -8.96
CA ASN A 70 -11.54 -5.16 -7.68
C ASN A 70 -10.31 -4.77 -6.85
N ALA A 71 -9.25 -5.58 -6.87
CA ALA A 71 -7.99 -5.26 -6.23
C ALA A 71 -7.34 -4.01 -6.86
N MET A 72 -7.36 -3.88 -8.20
CA MET A 72 -6.86 -2.70 -8.91
C MET A 72 -7.67 -1.44 -8.59
N ILE A 73 -9.01 -1.53 -8.57
CA ILE A 73 -9.89 -0.40 -8.20
C ILE A 73 -9.61 0.06 -6.77
N SER A 74 -9.52 -0.89 -5.83
CA SER A 74 -9.23 -0.59 -4.43
C SER A 74 -7.84 0.05 -4.27
N GLN A 75 -6.86 -0.43 -5.02
CA GLN A 75 -5.51 0.12 -5.03
C GLN A 75 -5.48 1.55 -5.58
N SER A 76 -6.16 1.79 -6.71
CA SER A 76 -6.29 3.14 -7.28
C SER A 76 -6.96 4.12 -6.31
N ALA A 77 -8.00 3.69 -5.59
CA ALA A 77 -8.65 4.51 -4.57
C ALA A 77 -7.72 4.83 -3.39
N LEU A 78 -6.88 3.88 -2.97
CA LEU A 78 -5.86 4.12 -1.93
C LEU A 78 -4.76 5.06 -2.41
N ASP A 79 -4.31 4.91 -3.65
CA ASP A 79 -3.28 5.76 -4.22
C ASP A 79 -3.80 7.19 -4.42
N GLN A 80 -5.07 7.36 -4.79
CA GLN A 80 -5.71 8.68 -4.78
C GLN A 80 -5.69 9.31 -3.39
N LYS A 81 -6.05 8.56 -2.34
CA LYS A 81 -6.01 9.08 -0.95
C LYS A 81 -4.62 9.49 -0.50
N ARG A 82 -3.60 8.78 -0.99
CA ARG A 82 -2.21 9.09 -0.71
C ARG A 82 -1.75 10.36 -1.42
N LEU A 83 -2.13 10.54 -2.68
CA LEU A 83 -1.85 11.77 -3.44
C LEU A 83 -2.54 12.97 -2.78
N ASP A 84 -3.83 12.87 -2.46
CA ASP A 84 -4.57 13.92 -1.75
C ASP A 84 -3.89 14.28 -0.40
N ALA A 85 -3.34 13.28 0.28
CA ALA A 85 -2.64 13.48 1.55
C ALA A 85 -1.29 14.18 1.38
N ILE A 86 -0.58 13.95 0.28
CA ILE A 86 0.65 14.66 -0.06
C ILE A 86 0.35 16.11 -0.40
N ASP A 87 -0.72 16.38 -1.15
CA ASP A 87 -1.15 17.75 -1.43
C ASP A 87 -1.47 18.50 -0.12
N CYS A 88 -2.23 17.86 0.79
CA CYS A 88 -2.50 18.41 2.11
C CYS A 88 -1.22 18.67 2.92
N LEU A 89 -0.24 17.75 2.85
CA LEU A 89 1.05 17.89 3.53
C LEU A 89 1.84 19.07 2.95
N TRP A 90 1.88 19.20 1.62
CA TRP A 90 2.60 20.26 0.93
C TRP A 90 1.99 21.62 1.23
N GLU A 91 0.67 21.74 1.25
CA GLU A 91 -0.01 22.95 1.72
C GLU A 91 0.38 23.30 3.16
N GLY A 92 0.40 22.30 4.07
CA GLY A 92 0.85 22.48 5.45
C GLY A 92 2.32 22.91 5.55
N PHE A 93 3.20 22.31 4.74
CA PHE A 93 4.60 22.68 4.64
C PHE A 93 4.76 24.14 4.22
N MET A 94 4.06 24.56 3.16
CA MET A 94 4.08 25.94 2.68
C MET A 94 3.53 26.93 3.70
N ASP A 95 2.52 26.52 4.48
CA ASP A 95 1.94 27.32 5.56
C ASP A 95 2.95 27.56 6.70
N VAL A 96 3.62 26.50 7.15
CA VAL A 96 4.71 26.60 8.15
C VAL A 96 5.87 27.44 7.61
N ARG A 97 6.25 27.26 6.33
CA ARG A 97 7.36 27.96 5.67
C ARG A 97 7.18 29.48 5.60
N LYS A 98 5.96 30.01 5.71
CA LYS A 98 5.72 31.46 5.84
C LYS A 98 6.52 32.09 7.00
N ASN A 99 6.86 31.29 8.00
CA ASN A 99 7.61 31.69 9.19
C ASN A 99 9.14 31.50 9.06
N ILE A 100 9.69 31.26 7.87
CA ILE A 100 11.14 31.02 7.64
C ILE A 100 12.05 32.17 8.09
N LEU A 101 11.50 33.39 8.20
CA LEU A 101 12.24 34.54 8.72
C LEU A 101 12.59 34.41 10.21
N ALA A 102 11.80 33.68 11.01
CA ALA A 102 12.07 33.51 12.44
C ALA A 102 13.41 32.78 12.70
N PRO A 103 13.68 31.60 12.11
CA PRO A 103 15.01 30.98 12.14
C PRO A 103 16.14 31.90 11.67
N THR A 104 15.90 32.68 10.60
CA THR A 104 16.90 33.61 10.06
C THR A 104 17.24 34.71 11.06
N ILE A 105 16.24 35.28 11.75
CA ILE A 105 16.47 36.29 12.79
C ILE A 105 17.25 35.69 13.96
N LEU A 106 16.83 34.53 14.47
CA LEU A 106 17.50 33.86 15.58
C LEU A 106 18.96 33.51 15.26
N SER A 107 19.24 33.05 14.04
CA SER A 107 20.62 32.73 13.61
C SER A 107 21.60 33.90 13.69
N ARG A 108 21.09 35.15 13.74
CA ARG A 108 21.87 36.39 13.76
C ARG A 108 21.98 37.03 15.15
N ILE A 109 21.27 36.50 16.15
CA ILE A 109 21.28 37.04 17.51
C ILE A 109 21.71 35.97 18.50
N ASN A 110 22.37 36.37 19.58
CA ASN A 110 22.62 35.47 20.70
C ASN A 110 21.41 35.49 21.63
N SER A 111 20.50 34.53 21.46
CA SER A 111 19.25 34.46 22.21
C SER A 111 19.46 34.36 23.72
N GLU A 112 20.53 33.71 24.18
CA GLU A 112 20.89 33.60 25.60
C GLU A 112 21.33 34.93 26.20
N GLU A 113 22.18 35.69 25.49
CA GLU A 113 22.62 37.01 25.94
C GLU A 113 21.47 38.03 25.93
N VAL A 114 20.63 37.99 24.90
CA VAL A 114 19.40 38.81 24.84
C VAL A 114 18.48 38.49 26.02
N SER A 115 18.32 37.21 26.37
CA SER A 115 17.50 36.78 27.52
C SER A 115 18.00 37.36 28.84
N LYS A 116 19.32 37.44 29.04
CA LYS A 116 19.95 38.00 30.24
C LYS A 116 19.74 39.52 30.36
N ASP A 117 19.78 40.23 29.24
CA ASP A 117 19.63 41.70 29.19
C ASP A 117 18.20 42.17 28.86
N ILE A 118 17.20 41.28 28.97
CA ILE A 118 15.84 41.58 28.48
C ILE A 118 15.15 42.73 29.24
N ASN A 119 15.62 43.07 30.44
CA ASN A 119 15.11 44.19 31.22
C ASN A 119 15.63 45.56 30.74
N ASN A 120 16.65 45.60 29.89
CA ASN A 120 17.17 46.81 29.29
C ASN A 120 16.20 47.36 28.22
N PRO A 121 15.75 48.63 28.32
CA PRO A 121 14.86 49.23 27.34
C PRO A 121 15.38 49.15 25.89
N ASN A 122 16.70 49.27 25.69
CA ASN A 122 17.29 49.19 24.35
C ASN A 122 17.19 47.77 23.76
N THR A 123 17.38 46.75 24.60
CA THR A 123 17.25 45.34 24.22
C THR A 123 15.79 45.01 23.87
N LYS A 124 14.83 45.53 24.63
CA LYS A 124 13.40 45.41 24.29
C LYS A 124 13.06 46.05 22.95
N LEU A 125 13.49 47.29 22.73
CA LEU A 125 13.25 48.00 21.46
C LEU A 125 13.90 47.26 20.27
N PHE A 126 15.09 46.70 20.46
CA PHE A 126 15.76 45.89 19.45
C PHE A 126 14.95 44.64 19.09
N ILE A 127 14.47 43.89 20.08
CA ILE A 127 13.65 42.69 19.86
C ILE A 127 12.30 43.05 19.25
N GLU A 128 11.66 44.12 19.70
CA GLU A 128 10.40 44.60 19.12
C GLU A 128 10.59 44.98 17.63
N SER A 129 11.71 45.63 17.29
CA SER A 129 12.04 45.99 15.90
C SER A 129 12.24 44.75 15.02
N LEU A 130 12.99 43.75 15.50
CA LEU A 130 13.21 42.49 14.78
C LEU A 130 11.90 41.72 14.59
N THR A 131 11.11 41.61 15.66
CA THR A 131 9.86 40.84 15.67
C THR A 131 8.71 41.52 14.95
N LYS A 132 8.77 42.82 14.65
CA LYS A 132 7.74 43.51 13.85
C LYS A 132 7.66 42.99 12.41
N THR A 133 8.74 42.44 11.89
CA THR A 133 8.81 41.93 10.51
C THR A 133 8.13 40.57 10.33
N ILE A 134 7.97 39.82 11.41
CA ILE A 134 7.28 38.53 11.49
C ILE A 134 5.95 38.80 12.19
N ASN A 135 4.82 38.51 11.56
CA ASN A 135 3.51 38.83 12.12
C ASN A 135 3.13 37.85 13.26
N ILE A 136 3.91 37.82 14.33
CA ILE A 136 3.82 36.86 15.45
C ILE A 136 2.66 37.14 16.41
N GLU A 137 1.90 38.19 16.17
CA GLU A 137 0.81 38.65 17.06
C GLU A 137 -0.51 37.92 16.83
N LYS A 138 -0.63 37.16 15.74
CA LYS A 138 -1.84 36.40 15.40
C LYS A 138 -1.55 34.90 15.51
N PRO A 139 -2.18 34.14 16.43
CA PRO A 139 -1.97 32.69 16.52
C PRO A 139 -2.20 31.95 15.20
N GLU A 140 -3.12 32.44 14.37
CA GLU A 140 -3.45 31.94 13.03
C GLU A 140 -2.30 32.12 12.01
N SER A 141 -1.35 33.03 12.25
CA SER A 141 -0.16 33.20 11.40
C SER A 141 0.92 32.15 11.67
N ILE A 142 0.82 31.46 12.81
CA ILE A 142 1.83 30.51 13.29
C ILE A 142 1.51 29.10 12.80
N LEU A 143 0.24 28.67 12.91
CA LEU A 143 -0.27 27.38 12.41
C LEU A 143 -1.65 27.58 11.80
N GLY A 144 -1.73 27.63 10.47
CA GLY A 144 -2.99 27.83 9.74
C GLY A 144 -3.79 26.55 9.53
N GLU A 145 -4.88 26.68 8.78
CA GLU A 145 -5.80 25.59 8.46
C GLU A 145 -5.12 24.45 7.69
N ALA A 146 -4.19 24.78 6.80
CA ALA A 146 -3.44 23.81 6.02
C ALA A 146 -2.61 22.86 6.91
N THR A 147 -2.04 23.38 7.99
CA THR A 147 -1.29 22.55 8.96
C THR A 147 -2.20 21.53 9.67
N LYS A 148 -3.47 21.90 9.94
CA LYS A 148 -4.46 20.97 10.51
C LYS A 148 -4.86 19.88 9.52
N LYS A 149 -5.03 20.24 8.25
CA LYS A 149 -5.31 19.28 7.17
C LYS A 149 -4.15 18.29 6.99
N ALA A 150 -2.91 18.78 7.00
CA ALA A 150 -1.72 17.92 6.97
C ALA A 150 -1.69 16.91 8.13
N GLN A 151 -2.06 17.32 9.35
CA GLN A 151 -2.16 16.39 10.49
C GLN A 151 -3.26 15.34 10.31
N ALA A 152 -4.43 15.73 9.79
CA ALA A 152 -5.52 14.80 9.49
C ALA A 152 -5.15 13.78 8.39
N ALA A 153 -4.29 14.20 7.45
CA ALA A 153 -3.78 13.37 6.37
C ALA A 153 -2.69 12.36 6.80
N ARG A 154 -2.14 12.50 8.02
CA ARG A 154 -1.05 11.65 8.55
C ARG A 154 -1.20 10.14 8.30
N PRO A 155 -2.39 9.50 8.45
CA PRO A 155 -2.52 8.05 8.24
C PRO A 155 -2.15 7.58 6.83
N TRP A 156 -2.21 8.49 5.85
CA TRP A 156 -1.97 8.21 4.43
C TRP A 156 -0.57 8.61 3.96
N ILE A 157 0.21 9.27 4.84
CA ILE A 157 1.54 9.78 4.53
C ILE A 157 2.58 8.75 4.97
N GLY A 158 3.62 8.55 4.14
CA GLY A 158 4.74 7.68 4.47
C GLY A 158 5.42 8.11 5.77
N LYS A 159 5.81 7.13 6.61
CA LYS A 159 6.45 7.39 7.92
C LYS A 159 7.64 8.34 7.81
N ARG A 160 8.51 8.11 6.81
CA ARG A 160 9.71 8.92 6.59
C ARG A 160 9.38 10.37 6.25
N LEU A 161 8.48 10.57 5.29
CA LEU A 161 8.02 11.90 4.88
C LEU A 161 7.39 12.66 6.06
N TRP A 162 6.58 11.97 6.87
CA TRP A 162 5.97 12.56 8.06
C TRP A 162 7.01 12.97 9.11
N GLU A 163 8.03 12.14 9.36
CA GLU A 163 9.12 12.44 10.28
C GLU A 163 9.89 13.69 9.86
N LEU A 164 10.22 13.81 8.56
CA LEU A 164 10.91 14.99 8.01
C LEU A 164 10.05 16.25 8.15
N TYR A 165 8.77 16.19 7.76
CA TYR A 165 7.84 17.30 7.91
C TYR A 165 7.67 17.73 9.37
N SER A 166 7.50 16.77 10.27
CA SER A 166 7.31 17.05 11.70
C SER A 166 8.55 17.72 12.29
N ALA A 167 9.75 17.24 11.95
CA ALA A 167 11.00 17.88 12.35
C ALA A 167 11.14 19.31 11.81
N TYR A 168 10.81 19.53 10.54
CA TYR A 168 10.83 20.85 9.91
C TYR A 168 9.87 21.82 10.61
N SER A 169 8.62 21.40 10.81
CA SER A 169 7.60 22.20 11.49
C SER A 169 7.95 22.47 12.95
N GLY A 170 8.42 21.47 13.68
CA GLY A 170 8.85 21.61 15.08
C GLY A 170 10.01 22.60 15.23
N LEU A 171 10.95 22.60 14.30
CA LEU A 171 12.12 23.49 14.33
C LEU A 171 11.74 24.95 14.03
N ILE A 172 10.85 25.20 13.08
CA ILE A 172 10.29 26.54 12.85
C ILE A 172 9.48 27.01 14.05
N MET A 173 8.65 26.13 14.63
CA MET A 173 7.86 26.46 15.81
C MET A 173 8.73 26.81 17.03
N LEU A 174 9.83 26.07 17.24
CA LEU A 174 10.83 26.40 18.26
C LEU A 174 11.34 27.83 18.08
N CYS A 175 11.68 28.22 16.85
CA CYS A 175 12.18 29.56 16.55
C CYS A 175 11.13 30.65 16.80
N VAL A 176 9.90 30.43 16.32
CA VAL A 176 8.79 31.36 16.52
C VAL A 176 8.50 31.54 18.02
N LEU A 177 8.39 30.44 18.77
CA LEU A 177 8.15 30.49 20.22
C LEU A 177 9.29 31.20 20.97
N THR A 178 10.54 31.00 20.56
CA THR A 178 11.69 31.70 21.14
C THR A 178 11.58 33.20 20.94
N LEU A 179 11.26 33.66 19.73
CA LEU A 179 11.09 35.10 19.45
C LEU A 179 9.88 35.70 20.18
N VAL A 180 8.77 34.96 20.28
CA VAL A 180 7.61 35.38 21.08
C VAL A 180 7.97 35.50 22.56
N ALA A 181 8.67 34.51 23.12
CA ALA A 181 9.10 34.52 24.50
C ALA A 181 10.03 35.71 24.78
N LEU A 182 11.04 35.95 23.93
CA LEU A 182 11.92 37.11 24.04
C LEU A 182 11.15 38.44 23.98
N LYS A 183 10.10 38.54 23.16
CA LYS A 183 9.27 39.76 23.08
C LYS A 183 8.38 39.97 24.30
N THR A 184 7.84 38.90 24.90
CA THR A 184 6.70 38.98 25.83
C THR A 184 7.07 38.72 27.29
N ILE A 185 8.10 37.91 27.56
CA ILE A 185 8.45 37.47 28.91
C ILE A 185 9.61 38.32 29.43
N ASN A 186 9.38 39.03 30.55
CA ASN A 186 10.36 39.94 31.14
C ASN A 186 11.45 39.24 31.97
N ASN A 187 11.25 37.99 32.39
CA ASN A 187 12.17 37.27 33.26
C ASN A 187 12.43 35.87 32.71
N ASP A 188 13.66 35.63 32.26
CA ASP A 188 14.14 34.33 31.78
C ASP A 188 13.21 33.68 30.72
N PRO A 189 12.99 34.36 29.57
CA PRO A 189 12.10 33.89 28.50
C PRO A 189 12.39 32.47 28.01
N LEU A 190 13.65 32.03 28.05
CA LEU A 190 14.07 30.73 27.50
C LEU A 190 13.72 29.54 28.40
N LYS A 191 13.48 29.76 29.71
CA LYS A 191 13.17 28.68 30.67
C LYS A 191 11.90 27.89 30.33
N PHE A 192 10.98 28.49 29.58
CA PHE A 192 9.71 27.88 29.20
C PHE A 192 9.80 27.09 27.88
N ILE A 193 10.98 27.05 27.25
CA ILE A 193 11.19 26.44 25.94
C ILE A 193 12.07 25.22 26.09
N ASP A 194 11.48 24.03 25.91
CA ASP A 194 12.23 22.77 25.87
C ASP A 194 12.86 22.57 24.49
N ARG A 195 13.99 23.24 24.29
CA ARG A 195 14.79 23.16 23.07
C ARG A 195 15.31 21.75 22.80
N LYS A 196 15.65 21.00 23.87
CA LYS A 196 16.25 19.65 23.74
C LYS A 196 15.29 18.70 23.08
N LYS A 197 14.02 18.72 23.49
CA LYS A 197 12.98 17.86 22.91
C LYS A 197 12.76 18.15 21.43
N SER A 198 12.67 19.42 21.03
CA SER A 198 12.52 19.79 19.61
C SER A 198 13.72 19.37 18.77
N ILE A 199 14.95 19.50 19.29
CA ILE A 199 16.16 19.04 18.60
C ILE A 199 16.21 17.52 18.49
N GLU A 200 15.71 16.78 19.49
CA GLU A 200 15.66 15.32 19.44
C GLU A 200 14.77 14.79 18.31
N GLU A 201 13.67 15.47 18.01
CA GLU A 201 12.82 15.14 16.86
C GLU A 201 13.56 15.32 15.54
N VAL A 202 14.34 16.40 15.41
CA VAL A 202 15.21 16.64 14.23
C VAL A 202 16.31 15.59 14.12
N ARG A 203 16.95 15.22 15.24
CA ARG A 203 17.96 14.16 15.29
C ARG A 203 17.39 12.81 14.82
N LYS A 204 16.16 12.47 15.21
CA LYS A 204 15.47 11.24 14.75
C LYS A 204 15.19 11.27 13.25
N ALA A 205 14.84 12.44 12.71
CA ALA A 205 14.64 12.62 11.27
C ALA A 205 15.97 12.58 10.48
N LEU A 206 17.09 12.99 11.09
CA LEU A 206 18.41 13.10 10.47
C LEU A 206 19.49 12.29 11.22
N PRO A 207 19.36 10.94 11.29
CA PRO A 207 20.25 10.12 12.12
C PRO A 207 21.71 10.08 11.62
N ASP A 208 21.92 10.25 10.31
CA ASP A 208 23.24 10.15 9.69
C ASP A 208 24.09 11.43 9.82
N LEU A 209 23.51 12.49 10.38
CA LEU A 209 24.15 13.79 10.47
C LEU A 209 25.05 13.87 11.72
N ASN A 210 26.36 13.93 11.48
CA ASN A 210 27.37 14.01 12.53
C ASN A 210 27.57 15.46 13.00
N ILE A 211 26.64 15.96 13.81
CA ILE A 211 26.69 17.29 14.44
C ILE A 211 26.64 17.12 15.96
N ASP A 212 27.27 18.06 16.68
CA ASP A 212 27.06 18.21 18.12
C ASP A 212 25.64 18.74 18.39
N TRP A 213 24.72 17.80 18.55
CA TRP A 213 23.32 18.07 18.84
C TRP A 213 23.08 18.62 20.25
N GLU A 214 24.03 18.50 21.18
CA GLU A 214 23.87 18.99 22.56
C GLU A 214 24.16 20.48 22.67
N ASN A 215 25.13 20.97 21.88
CA ASN A 215 25.55 22.38 21.86
C ASN A 215 25.15 23.08 20.55
N LEU A 216 23.99 22.73 19.99
CA LEU A 216 23.55 23.24 18.70
C LEU A 216 23.22 24.74 18.76
N ASN A 217 24.04 25.56 18.11
CA ASN A 217 23.84 27.01 17.96
C ASN A 217 22.65 27.32 17.04
N ASP A 218 21.91 28.40 17.34
CA ASP A 218 20.85 28.97 16.48
C ASP A 218 21.32 29.23 15.04
N ALA A 219 22.61 29.50 14.85
CA ALA A 219 23.22 29.69 13.53
C ALA A 219 23.10 28.47 12.59
N VAL A 220 22.98 27.26 13.15
CA VAL A 220 22.90 26.00 12.38
C VAL A 220 21.46 25.70 11.94
N ILE A 221 20.46 26.31 12.59
CA ILE A 221 19.04 26.03 12.34
C ILE A 221 18.62 26.24 10.88
N PRO A 222 18.97 27.37 10.21
CA PRO A 222 18.61 27.55 8.80
C PRO A 222 19.17 26.46 7.88
N ILE A 223 20.40 25.99 8.15
CA ILE A 223 21.05 24.92 7.38
C ILE A 223 20.29 23.60 7.53
N LEU A 224 19.83 23.29 8.74
CA LEU A 224 19.01 22.10 9.00
C LEU A 224 17.65 22.18 8.29
N LEU A 225 17.03 23.37 8.26
CA LEU A 225 15.77 23.58 7.56
C LEU A 225 15.92 23.37 6.05
N ASP A 226 16.98 23.89 5.43
CA ASP A 226 17.26 23.67 4.00
C ASP A 226 17.48 22.18 3.68
N LEU A 227 18.19 21.47 4.56
CA LEU A 227 18.39 20.02 4.43
C LEU A 227 17.08 19.25 4.55
N LEU A 228 16.25 19.58 5.54
CA LEU A 228 14.93 18.97 5.71
C LEU A 228 14.01 19.26 4.52
N GLU A 229 13.97 20.50 4.01
CA GLU A 229 13.21 20.87 2.81
C GLU A 229 13.64 20.04 1.60
N THR A 230 14.96 19.92 1.39
CA THR A 230 15.51 19.10 0.29
C THR A 230 15.10 17.62 0.41
N LEU A 231 15.15 17.06 1.62
CA LEU A 231 14.77 15.67 1.85
C LEU A 231 13.26 15.44 1.73
N ILE A 232 12.43 16.40 2.16
CA ILE A 232 10.98 16.36 1.97
C ILE A 232 10.65 16.33 0.48
N LEU A 233 11.25 17.23 -0.31
CA LEU A 233 11.03 17.28 -1.76
C LEU A 233 11.46 15.99 -2.45
N LYS A 234 12.62 15.44 -2.07
CA LYS A 234 13.11 14.17 -2.60
C LYS A 234 12.18 13.00 -2.27
N GLU A 235 11.65 12.96 -1.04
CA GLU A 235 10.75 11.91 -0.61
C GLU A 235 9.38 12.03 -1.29
N ILE A 236 8.87 13.25 -1.51
CA ILE A 236 7.66 13.52 -2.30
C ILE A 236 7.86 13.08 -3.75
N ASP A 237 8.99 13.43 -4.38
CA ASP A 237 9.32 13.02 -5.75
C ASP A 237 9.38 11.50 -5.88
N HIS A 238 10.08 10.83 -4.96
CA HIS A 238 10.10 9.37 -4.89
C HIS A 238 8.69 8.77 -4.75
N PHE A 239 7.83 9.39 -3.96
CA PHE A 239 6.44 8.94 -3.82
C PHE A 239 5.63 9.09 -5.11
N ILE A 240 5.73 10.26 -5.77
CA ILE A 240 4.96 10.58 -6.99
C ILE A 240 5.48 9.80 -8.19
N SER A 241 6.78 9.54 -8.27
CA SER A 241 7.43 8.81 -9.36
C SER A 241 6.90 7.38 -9.54
N GLY A 242 6.23 6.83 -8.53
CA GLY A 242 5.59 5.51 -8.63
C GLY A 242 6.54 4.32 -8.51
N GLU A 243 7.86 4.53 -8.40
CA GLU A 243 8.84 3.43 -8.28
C GLU A 243 8.51 2.47 -7.12
N ALA A 244 8.05 3.01 -5.99
CA ALA A 244 7.60 2.20 -4.85
C ALA A 244 6.21 1.56 -5.08
N ALA A 245 5.32 2.23 -5.80
CA ALA A 245 3.97 1.75 -6.09
C ALA A 245 3.98 0.57 -7.08
N ASP A 246 4.83 0.63 -8.11
CA ASP A 246 4.97 -0.43 -9.11
C ASP A 246 5.54 -1.73 -8.51
N LEU A 247 6.49 -1.59 -7.58
CA LEU A 247 7.12 -2.72 -6.89
C LEU A 247 6.16 -3.38 -5.89
N GLU A 248 5.37 -2.58 -5.16
CA GLU A 248 4.31 -3.11 -4.29
C GLU A 248 3.15 -3.74 -5.08
N ALA A 249 2.69 -3.12 -6.17
CA ALA A 249 1.61 -3.62 -7.02
C ALA A 249 1.98 -4.97 -7.64
N ASN A 250 3.20 -5.11 -8.18
CA ASN A 250 3.71 -6.38 -8.70
C ASN A 250 3.81 -7.45 -7.61
N ASN A 251 4.32 -7.09 -6.43
CA ASN A 251 4.43 -8.04 -5.32
C ASN A 251 3.06 -8.53 -4.83
N ARG A 252 2.04 -7.67 -4.79
CA ARG A 252 0.66 -8.07 -4.42
C ARG A 252 0.00 -8.90 -5.50
N ALA A 253 0.15 -8.55 -6.78
CA ALA A 253 -0.35 -9.35 -7.88
C ALA A 253 0.25 -10.77 -7.85
N MET A 254 1.55 -10.90 -7.56
CA MET A 254 2.20 -12.20 -7.34
C MET A 254 1.62 -12.96 -6.15
N LYS A 255 1.40 -12.30 -5.00
CA LYS A 255 0.80 -12.94 -3.82
C LYS A 255 -0.61 -13.43 -4.08
N ILE A 256 -1.46 -12.61 -4.70
CA ILE A 256 -2.84 -12.99 -5.08
C ILE A 256 -2.80 -14.19 -6.04
N SER A 257 -1.93 -14.15 -7.05
CA SER A 257 -1.80 -15.25 -8.00
C SER A 257 -1.37 -16.56 -7.31
N LYS A 258 -0.42 -16.50 -6.36
CA LYS A 258 -0.01 -17.66 -5.57
C LYS A 258 -1.14 -18.17 -4.66
N GLN A 259 -1.90 -17.29 -4.03
CA GLN A 259 -3.01 -17.67 -3.16
C GLN A 259 -4.11 -18.41 -3.92
N ILE A 260 -4.45 -17.93 -5.13
CA ILE A 260 -5.42 -18.57 -6.03
C ILE A 260 -4.92 -19.97 -6.46
N GLU A 261 -3.63 -20.10 -6.77
CA GLU A 261 -3.05 -21.40 -7.13
C GLU A 261 -3.12 -22.41 -5.99
N ILE A 262 -2.88 -21.97 -4.74
CA ILE A 262 -3.02 -22.81 -3.55
C ILE A 262 -4.48 -23.25 -3.38
N LEU A 263 -5.44 -22.33 -3.42
CA LEU A 263 -6.86 -22.64 -3.28
C LEU A 263 -7.34 -23.66 -4.32
N ASN A 264 -6.89 -23.53 -5.56
CA ASN A 264 -7.21 -24.50 -6.63
C ASN A 264 -6.64 -25.90 -6.33
N LYS A 265 -5.40 -25.99 -5.82
CA LYS A 265 -4.80 -27.28 -5.44
C LYS A 265 -5.56 -27.92 -4.27
N THR A 266 -6.01 -27.14 -3.30
CA THR A 266 -6.77 -27.64 -2.15
C THR A 266 -8.18 -28.09 -2.54
N SER A 267 -8.88 -27.34 -3.40
CA SER A 267 -10.21 -27.71 -3.91
C SER A 267 -10.18 -29.02 -4.71
N ASN A 268 -9.18 -29.16 -5.60
CA ASN A 268 -8.99 -30.39 -6.38
C ASN A 268 -8.60 -31.62 -5.52
N ALA A 269 -8.04 -31.41 -4.33
CA ALA A 269 -7.72 -32.48 -3.39
C ALA A 269 -8.94 -32.95 -2.59
N GLN A 270 -9.90 -32.06 -2.33
CA GLN A 270 -11.16 -32.37 -1.64
C GLN A 270 -12.17 -33.08 -2.55
N GLU A 271 -12.25 -32.71 -3.84
CA GLU A 271 -13.09 -33.43 -4.81
C GLU A 271 -12.60 -34.87 -5.12
N LYS A 272 -11.34 -35.20 -4.83
CA LYS A 272 -10.79 -36.55 -5.01
C LYS A 272 -10.95 -37.47 -3.79
N THR A 273 -11.38 -36.94 -2.66
CA THR A 273 -11.59 -37.70 -1.41
C THR A 273 -13.06 -38.04 -1.12
N GLN A 274 -13.99 -37.55 -1.96
CA GLN A 274 -15.39 -38.00 -2.01
C GLN A 274 -15.61 -39.00 -3.14
#